data_AF-A0A8J2HL32-F1
#
_entry.id   AF-A0A8J2HL32-F1
#
_cell.length_a   1.000
_cell.length_b   1.000
_cell.length_c   1.000
_cell.angle_alpha   90.00
_cell.angle_beta   90.00
_cell.angle_gamma   90.00
#
_symmetry.space_group_name_H-M   'P 1'
#
loop_
_entity.id
_entity.type
_entity.pdbx_description
1 polymer ?
#
loop_
_entity_poly.entity_id
_entity_poly.type
_entity_poly.pdbx_seq_one_letter_code
_entity_poly.pdbx_strand_id
1 'polypeptide(L)'
;MKLWWSLILLLGVVLSIMAITAQAESDVWEEEDDKEVLVRTVRGTKDRASGSNGSSCRYSKGEWNECDPKTNMRSRTLSLKKGDKTCEQTKTIQKKCKKGKGK
;
A
#
# COMPACT_ATOMS: atom_id res chain seq x y z
N MET A 1 -74.02 -2.78 3.97
CA MET A 1 -73.63 -1.98 2.78
C MET A 1 -72.51 -0.98 3.09
N LYS A 2 -72.62 -0.10 4.09
CA LYS A 2 -71.60 0.95 4.37
C LYS A 2 -70.20 0.44 4.77
N LEU A 3 -70.11 -0.64 5.55
CA LEU A 3 -68.84 -1.26 5.95
C LEU A 3 -68.04 -1.81 4.77
N TRP A 4 -68.73 -2.33 3.74
CA TRP A 4 -68.08 -2.91 2.57
C TRP A 4 -67.45 -1.84 1.67
N TRP A 5 -68.11 -0.69 1.57
CA TRP A 5 -67.61 0.48 0.84
C TRP A 5 -66.39 1.10 1.52
N SER A 6 -66.38 1.17 2.86
CA SER A 6 -65.19 1.56 3.62
C SER A 6 -64.03 0.58 3.43
N LEU A 7 -64.31 -0.73 3.37
CA LEU A 7 -63.27 -1.74 3.18
C LEU A 7 -62.66 -1.70 1.76
N ILE A 8 -63.49 -1.45 0.75
CA ILE A 8 -63.05 -1.25 -0.64
C ILE A 8 -62.21 0.04 -0.76
N LEU A 9 -62.63 1.13 -0.12
CA LEU A 9 -61.86 2.37 -0.09
C LEU A 9 -60.51 2.19 0.62
N LEU A 10 -60.47 1.50 1.76
CA LEU A 10 -59.21 1.22 2.47
C LEU A 10 -58.28 0.33 1.65
N LEU A 11 -58.79 -0.73 1.01
CA LEU A 11 -58.00 -1.57 0.11
C LEU A 11 -57.46 -0.79 -1.09
N GLY A 12 -58.27 0.11 -1.67
CA GLY A 12 -57.85 0.98 -2.76
C GLY A 12 -56.74 1.96 -2.35
N VAL A 13 -56.84 2.57 -1.15
CA VAL A 13 -55.82 3.47 -0.61
C VAL A 13 -54.52 2.71 -0.31
N VAL A 14 -54.60 1.51 0.28
CA VAL A 14 -53.43 0.67 0.53
C VAL A 14 -52.76 0.24 -0.78
N LEU A 15 -53.53 -0.16 -1.80
CA LEU A 15 -52.99 -0.47 -3.13
C LEU A 15 -52.34 0.74 -3.79
N SER A 16 -52.93 1.94 -3.63
CA SER A 16 -52.35 3.18 -4.14
C SER A 16 -51.04 3.54 -3.42
N ILE A 17 -50.97 3.35 -2.10
CA ILE A 17 -49.73 3.57 -1.33
C ILE A 17 -48.67 2.55 -1.75
N MET A 18 -49.03 1.27 -1.89
CA MET A 18 -48.11 0.22 -2.38
C MET A 18 -47.61 0.49 -3.80
N ALA A 19 -48.44 1.06 -4.68
CA ALA A 19 -48.01 1.46 -6.02
C ALA A 19 -47.02 2.64 -5.99
N ILE A 20 -47.21 3.59 -5.06
CA ILE A 20 -46.26 4.70 -4.86
C ILE A 20 -44.93 4.19 -4.29
N THR A 21 -44.95 3.24 -3.36
CA THR A 21 -43.71 2.65 -2.82
C THR A 21 -43.02 1.73 -3.82
N ALA A 22 -43.76 1.07 -4.72
CA ALA A 22 -43.22 0.23 -5.78
C ALA A 22 -42.41 0.99 -6.84
N GLN A 23 -42.62 2.31 -7.00
CA GLN A 23 -41.77 3.16 -7.85
C GLN A 23 -40.53 3.70 -7.13
N ALA A 24 -40.37 3.42 -5.84
CA ALA A 24 -39.25 3.90 -5.01
C ALA A 24 -38.36 2.76 -4.48
N GLU A 25 -38.52 1.53 -4.98
CA GLU A 25 -37.74 0.35 -4.55
C GLU A 25 -36.93 -0.33 -5.65
N SER A 26 -36.67 0.34 -6.79
CA SER A 26 -35.66 -0.14 -7.76
C SER A 26 -34.27 0.49 -7.60
N ASP A 27 -34.04 1.31 -6.56
CA ASP A 27 -32.71 1.90 -6.26
C ASP A 27 -32.36 1.77 -4.77
N VAL A 28 -32.81 0.69 -4.14
CA VAL A 28 -32.31 0.27 -2.84
C VAL A 28 -31.61 -1.06 -3.08
N TRP A 29 -30.37 -1.14 -2.61
CA TRP A 29 -29.35 -2.18 -2.83
C TRP A 29 -28.47 -1.96 -4.07
N GLU A 30 -27.17 -1.88 -3.76
CA GLU A 30 -26.00 -2.03 -4.65
C GLU A 30 -25.50 -0.77 -5.37
N GLU A 31 -24.94 0.15 -4.59
CA GLU A 31 -23.59 0.65 -4.91
C GLU A 31 -22.85 1.05 -3.62
N GLU A 32 -22.77 0.13 -2.65
CA GLU A 32 -21.57 0.03 -1.80
C GLU A 32 -20.49 -0.69 -2.63
N ASP A 33 -20.07 -0.08 -3.75
CA ASP A 33 -18.94 -0.56 -4.54
C ASP A 33 -17.80 0.46 -4.40
N ASP A 34 -16.98 0.20 -3.39
CA ASP A 34 -15.56 0.04 -3.61
C ASP A 34 -14.80 1.23 -4.21
N LYS A 35 -14.85 2.38 -3.53
CA LYS A 35 -13.73 3.33 -3.60
C LYS A 35 -13.01 3.50 -2.28
N GLU A 36 -12.73 2.40 -1.59
CA GLU A 36 -11.55 2.39 -0.74
C GLU A 36 -10.28 2.41 -1.60
N VAL A 37 -9.77 3.62 -1.87
CA VAL A 37 -8.43 3.75 -2.45
C VAL A 37 -7.44 3.35 -1.36
N LEU A 38 -6.96 2.10 -1.41
CA LEU A 38 -5.78 1.68 -0.67
C LEU A 38 -4.57 2.49 -1.17
N VAL A 39 -4.40 3.70 -0.63
CA VAL A 39 -3.22 4.53 -0.89
C VAL A 39 -2.05 3.85 -0.21
N ARG A 40 -1.37 2.96 -0.94
CA ARG A 40 -0.02 2.55 -0.57
C ARG A 40 0.82 3.82 -0.62
N THR A 41 1.14 4.39 0.53
CA THR A 41 2.20 5.39 0.58
C THR A 41 3.46 4.67 0.12
N VAL A 42 3.94 5.02 -1.07
CA VAL A 42 5.26 4.56 -1.50
C VAL A 42 6.19 5.14 -0.45
N ARG A 43 6.82 4.29 0.36
CA ARG A 43 7.95 4.72 1.18
C ARG A 43 8.97 5.24 0.19
N GLY A 44 8.98 6.55 -0.02
CA GLY A 44 9.85 7.20 -0.97
C GLY A 44 11.25 6.71 -0.66
N THR A 45 11.95 6.23 -1.69
CA THR A 45 13.39 6.16 -1.60
C THR A 45 13.81 7.61 -1.51
N LYS A 46 13.97 8.14 -0.27
CA LYS A 46 14.50 9.49 0.00
C LYS A 46 15.47 9.79 -1.11
N ASP A 47 15.10 10.74 -1.97
CA ASP A 47 15.80 11.00 -3.22
C ASP A 47 17.28 10.96 -2.90
N ARG A 48 17.94 9.87 -3.31
CA ARG A 48 19.38 9.80 -3.21
C ARG A 48 19.80 10.72 -4.32
N ALA A 49 19.81 12.04 -4.04
CA ALA A 49 20.10 13.14 -4.93
C ALA A 49 20.86 12.61 -6.14
N SER A 50 20.09 12.24 -7.17
CA SER A 50 20.63 11.59 -8.34
C SER A 50 21.18 12.73 -9.15
N GLY A 51 22.50 12.91 -9.11
CA GLY A 51 23.19 13.78 -10.05
C GLY A 51 23.49 15.20 -9.61
N SER A 52 24.03 15.42 -8.40
CA SER A 52 24.87 16.60 -8.18
C SER A 52 26.32 16.22 -8.45
N ASN A 53 26.85 16.67 -9.59
CA ASN A 53 28.29 16.68 -9.88
C ASN A 53 29.03 17.47 -8.78
N GLY A 54 29.56 16.76 -7.79
CA GLY A 54 30.37 17.34 -6.72
C GLY A 54 30.93 16.26 -5.81
N SER A 55 32.24 16.03 -5.91
CA SER A 55 33.13 15.39 -4.92
C SER A 55 32.47 14.52 -3.84
N SER A 56 31.86 13.39 -4.24
CA SER A 56 31.47 12.33 -3.30
C SER A 56 32.16 11.04 -3.68
N CYS A 57 32.74 10.37 -2.68
CA CYS A 57 33.47 9.12 -2.87
C CYS A 57 32.52 8.03 -3.42
N ARG A 58 32.78 7.58 -4.64
CA ARG A 58 32.01 6.52 -5.32
C ARG A 58 32.70 5.18 -5.11
N TYR A 59 31.98 4.20 -4.60
CA TYR A 59 32.50 2.86 -4.30
C TYR A 59 31.83 1.75 -5.12
N SER A 60 32.60 0.74 -5.53
CA SER A 60 32.11 -0.59 -5.92
C SER A 60 31.59 -1.33 -4.70
N LYS A 61 30.57 -2.16 -4.90
CA LYS A 61 30.05 -3.07 -3.87
C LYS A 61 30.58 -4.47 -4.15
N GLY A 62 31.29 -5.06 -3.18
CA GLY A 62 31.62 -6.48 -3.19
C GLY A 62 30.43 -7.36 -2.78
N GLU A 63 30.68 -8.66 -2.73
CA GLU A 63 29.73 -9.67 -2.30
C GLU A 63 29.45 -9.58 -0.78
N TRP A 64 28.26 -9.99 -0.37
CA TRP A 64 27.96 -10.14 1.05
C TRP A 64 28.55 -11.43 1.56
N ASN A 65 29.26 -11.37 2.68
CA ASN A 65 29.64 -12.55 3.42
C ASN A 65 28.38 -13.30 3.92
N GLU A 66 28.59 -14.56 4.27
CA GLU A 66 27.59 -15.38 4.93
C GLU A 66 27.09 -14.73 6.22
N CYS A 67 25.86 -15.06 6.62
CA CYS A 67 25.32 -14.57 7.88
C CYS A 67 26.08 -15.15 9.06
N ASP A 68 26.63 -14.32 9.94
CA ASP A 68 27.14 -14.78 11.23
C ASP A 68 25.96 -15.12 12.16
N PRO A 69 25.78 -16.39 12.55
CA PRO A 69 24.66 -16.82 13.38
C PRO A 69 24.72 -16.22 14.80
N LYS A 70 25.91 -15.83 15.28
CA LYS A 70 26.08 -15.30 16.64
C LYS A 70 25.61 -13.85 16.75
N THR A 71 25.91 -13.04 15.74
CA THR A 71 25.61 -11.60 15.72
C THR A 71 24.38 -11.25 14.88
N ASN A 72 23.87 -12.21 14.10
CA ASN A 72 22.82 -11.99 13.09
C ASN A 72 23.18 -10.86 12.10
N MET A 73 24.47 -10.75 11.77
CA MET A 73 25.00 -9.73 10.88
C MET A 73 25.80 -10.35 9.74
N ARG A 74 25.81 -9.64 8.61
CA ARG A 74 26.67 -9.93 7.46
C ARG A 74 27.42 -8.67 7.05
N SER A 75 28.65 -8.85 6.60
CA SER A 75 29.52 -7.76 6.18
C SER A 75 29.82 -7.86 4.69
N ARG A 76 30.16 -6.72 4.07
CA ARG A 76 30.78 -6.70 2.74
C ARG A 76 31.77 -5.57 2.61
N THR A 77 32.69 -5.76 1.68
CA THR A 77 33.72 -4.78 1.36
C THR A 77 33.26 -3.88 0.20
N LEU A 78 33.58 -2.60 0.30
CA LEU A 78 33.38 -1.57 -0.71
C LEU A 78 34.75 -1.06 -1.16
N SER A 79 35.00 -1.02 -2.46
CA SER A 79 36.30 -0.56 -3.03
C SER A 79 36.11 0.76 -3.75
N LEU A 80 36.98 1.74 -3.52
CA LEU A 80 36.88 3.06 -4.13
C LEU A 80 37.00 3.00 -5.66
N LYS A 81 36.06 3.63 -6.37
CA LYS A 81 36.05 3.78 -7.84
C LYS A 81 36.42 5.20 -8.28
N LYS A 82 35.93 6.22 -7.56
CA LYS A 82 36.19 7.63 -7.85
C LYS A 82 36.14 8.43 -6.56
N GLY A 83 37.12 9.28 -6.30
CA GLY A 83 37.18 10.13 -5.11
C GLY A 83 38.54 10.79 -4.95
N ASP A 84 38.65 11.70 -4.00
CA ASP A 84 39.90 12.38 -3.66
C ASP A 84 40.72 11.57 -2.66
N LYS A 85 41.93 12.05 -2.29
CA LYS A 85 42.79 11.41 -1.28
C LYS A 85 42.17 11.34 0.12
N THR A 86 41.08 12.06 0.35
CA THR A 86 40.28 12.02 1.59
C THR A 86 39.36 10.81 1.64
N CYS A 87 39.11 10.13 0.51
CA CYS A 87 38.31 8.93 0.45
C CYS A 87 39.14 7.72 0.86
N GLU A 88 38.63 6.93 1.81
CA GLU A 88 39.24 5.64 2.15
C GLU A 88 39.23 4.71 0.92
N GLN A 89 40.32 3.99 0.67
CA GLN A 89 40.42 3.07 -0.47
C GLN A 89 39.43 1.90 -0.37
N THR A 90 39.20 1.44 0.86
CA THR A 90 38.37 0.27 1.17
C THR A 90 37.51 0.54 2.39
N LYS A 91 36.20 0.28 2.31
CA LYS A 91 35.26 0.40 3.43
C LYS A 91 34.52 -0.90 3.68
N THR A 92 34.30 -1.25 4.94
CA THR A 92 33.45 -2.40 5.30
C THR A 92 32.09 -1.89 5.76
N ILE A 93 31.01 -2.45 5.20
CA ILE A 93 29.66 -2.18 5.69
C ILE A 93 29.05 -3.44 6.26
N GLN A 94 28.27 -3.28 7.31
CA GLN A 94 27.59 -4.38 7.98
C GLN A 94 26.08 -4.15 7.93
N LYS A 95 25.32 -5.23 7.77
CA LYS A 95 23.86 -5.22 7.82
C LYS A 95 23.35 -6.43 8.56
N LYS A 96 22.19 -6.28 9.18
CA LYS A 96 21.45 -7.41 9.73
C LYS A 96 21.20 -8.46 8.65
N CYS A 97 21.28 -9.73 9.02
CA CYS A 97 20.96 -10.83 8.13
C CYS A 97 19.51 -10.72 7.65
N LYS A 98 19.27 -11.22 6.45
CA LYS A 98 17.90 -11.36 5.98
C LYS A 98 17.21 -12.40 6.86
N LYS A 99 16.10 -12.05 7.51
CA LYS A 99 15.16 -13.08 7.96
C LYS A 99 14.70 -13.81 6.71
N GLY A 100 14.90 -15.13 6.66
CA GLY A 100 14.40 -15.93 5.54
C GLY A 100 12.93 -15.62 5.33
N LYS A 101 12.51 -15.47 4.06
CA LYS A 101 11.10 -15.73 3.74
C LYS A 101 10.95 -17.23 4.00
N GLY A 102 10.43 -17.60 5.16
CA GLY A 102 9.98 -18.97 5.39
C GLY A 102 9.07 -19.33 4.21
N LYS A 103 9.47 -20.35 3.46
CA LYS A 103 8.56 -21.06 2.57
C LYS A 103 7.75 -22.02 3.43
#